data_AF-A0ABD0WNM5-F1
#
_entry.id   AF-A0ABD0WNM5-F1
#
_cell.length_a   1.000
_cell.length_b   1.000
_cell.length_c   1.000
_cell.angle_alpha   90.00
_cell.angle_beta   90.00
_cell.angle_gamma   90.00
#
_symmetry.space_group_name_H-M   'P 1'
#
loop_
_entity.id
_entity.type
_entity.pdbx_description
1 polymer ?
#
loop_
_entity_poly.entity_id
_entity_poly.type
_entity_poly.pdbx_seq_one_letter_code
_entity_poly.pdbx_strand_id
1 'polypeptide(L)'
;MKEKLSTSAFPSAQLADKIGMLAADFQRRFADFEAQKSRLELLGNPFAVDVESSPPNLQMELIDLQCNDALRAKYAAVGAAEFARFLPDTMPQLGIQAAQTLSMFGSTYLCEQLFSLMNLNKTSHRSRLTAEHLHSILRISSAQSLTPNIDELVEKMGHHQVSPSTSNK
;
A
#
# COMPACT_ATOMS: atom_id res chain seq x y z
N MET A 1 -54.92 14.14 33.67
CA MET A 1 -53.55 13.89 34.17
C MET A 1 -52.59 14.14 33.02
N LYS A 2 -51.80 15.22 33.08
CA LYS A 2 -50.77 15.50 32.07
C LYS A 2 -49.53 14.70 32.45
N GLU A 3 -49.20 13.67 31.69
CA GLU A 3 -47.92 12.98 31.82
C GLU A 3 -46.79 13.99 31.53
N LYS A 4 -45.93 14.19 32.54
CA LYS A 4 -44.70 14.97 32.38
C LYS A 4 -43.72 14.09 31.60
N LEU A 5 -43.51 14.40 30.33
CA LEU A 5 -42.30 13.95 29.62
C LEU A 5 -41.10 14.52 30.38
N SER A 6 -40.39 13.65 31.09
CA SER A 6 -39.06 13.97 31.58
C SER A 6 -38.15 14.05 30.36
N THR A 7 -37.83 15.27 29.94
CA THR A 7 -36.79 15.54 28.95
C THR A 7 -35.46 15.17 29.61
N SER A 8 -35.02 13.92 29.44
CA SER A 8 -33.65 13.56 29.80
C SER A 8 -32.71 14.43 28.97
N ALA A 9 -32.02 15.35 29.63
CA ALA A 9 -31.06 16.23 28.99
C ALA A 9 -30.04 15.36 28.25
N PHE A 10 -29.93 15.56 26.93
CA PHE A 10 -28.93 14.88 26.12
C PHE A 10 -27.55 15.16 26.74
N PRO A 11 -26.73 14.14 27.04
CA PRO A 11 -25.42 14.33 27.68
C PRO A 11 -24.39 14.87 26.67
N SER A 12 -24.68 16.04 26.10
CA SER A 12 -23.91 16.73 25.07
C SER A 12 -22.48 17.02 25.52
N ALA A 13 -22.28 17.34 26.80
CA ALA A 13 -20.96 17.62 27.36
C ALA A 13 -20.07 16.37 27.39
N GLN A 14 -20.61 15.22 27.83
CA GLN A 14 -19.85 13.96 27.84
C GLN A 14 -19.52 13.47 26.43
N LEU A 15 -20.41 13.70 25.45
CA LEU A 15 -20.13 13.39 24.06
C LEU A 15 -19.06 14.31 23.48
N ALA A 16 -19.12 15.61 23.76
CA ALA A 16 -18.10 16.58 23.35
C ALA A 16 -16.72 16.22 23.91
N ASP A 17 -16.63 15.82 25.18
CA ASP A 17 -15.39 15.35 25.80
C ASP A 17 -14.83 14.11 25.08
N LYS A 18 -15.69 13.14 24.76
CA LYS A 18 -15.29 11.94 24.01
C LYS A 18 -14.79 12.26 22.61
N ILE A 19 -15.45 13.19 21.91
CA ILE A 19 -15.00 13.67 20.59
C ILE A 19 -13.65 14.38 20.71
N GLY A 20 -13.47 15.22 21.73
CA GLY A 20 -12.21 15.91 22.00
C GLY A 20 -11.06 14.95 22.28
N MET A 21 -11.28 13.94 23.13
CA MET A 21 -10.31 12.88 23.39
C MET A 21 -9.96 12.11 22.12
N LEU A 22 -10.96 11.74 21.31
CA LEU A 22 -10.73 11.05 20.04
C LEU A 22 -9.92 11.90 19.07
N ALA A 23 -10.23 13.20 18.94
CA ALA A 23 -9.51 14.12 18.08
C ALA A 23 -8.03 14.26 18.50
N ALA A 24 -7.77 14.40 19.80
CA ALA A 24 -6.40 14.45 20.34
C ALA A 24 -5.64 13.16 20.07
N ASP A 25 -6.31 12.00 20.22
CA ASP A 25 -5.70 10.70 19.96
C ASP A 25 -5.40 10.49 18.47
N PHE A 26 -6.27 10.98 17.57
CA PHE A 26 -6.00 11.01 16.13
C PHE A 26 -4.78 11.88 15.82
N GLN A 27 -4.75 13.12 16.30
CA GLN A 27 -3.61 14.02 16.09
C GLN A 27 -2.30 13.40 16.57
N ARG A 28 -2.31 12.75 17.74
CA ARG A 28 -1.13 12.06 18.28
C ARG A 28 -0.70 10.88 17.42
N ARG A 29 -1.64 10.04 16.98
CA ARG A 29 -1.35 8.83 16.20
C ARG A 29 -0.88 9.12 14.77
N PHE A 30 -1.30 10.24 14.19
CA PHE A 30 -0.99 10.65 12.81
C PHE A 30 -0.04 11.86 12.75
N ALA A 31 0.67 12.17 13.84
CA ALA A 31 1.61 13.29 13.89
C ALA A 31 2.77 13.13 12.87
N ASP A 32 3.17 11.88 12.61
CA ASP A 32 4.13 11.49 11.59
C ASP A 32 3.63 11.77 10.16
N PHE A 33 2.33 11.57 9.89
CA PHE A 33 1.73 11.94 8.61
C PHE A 33 1.78 13.45 8.37
N GLU A 34 1.56 14.26 9.40
CA GLU A 34 1.68 15.72 9.26
C GLU A 34 3.12 16.13 8.90
N ALA A 35 4.12 15.42 9.42
CA ALA A 35 5.52 15.62 9.02
C ALA A 35 5.82 15.22 7.57
N GLN A 36 5.02 14.30 6.98
CA GLN A 36 5.16 13.90 5.57
C GLN A 36 4.24 14.67 4.61
N LYS A 37 3.42 15.59 5.11
CA LYS A 37 2.39 16.29 4.34
C LYS A 37 2.92 16.97 3.08
N SER A 38 4.03 17.69 3.17
CA SER A 38 4.63 18.38 2.01
C SER A 38 5.03 17.40 0.89
N ARG A 39 5.49 16.20 1.25
CA ARG A 39 5.85 15.15 0.29
C ARG A 39 4.61 14.56 -0.37
N LEU A 40 3.53 14.38 0.40
CA LEU A 40 2.24 13.90 -0.11
C LEU A 40 1.59 14.93 -1.04
N GLU A 41 1.65 16.21 -0.69
CA GLU A 41 1.19 17.31 -1.54
C GLU A 41 1.99 17.39 -2.85
N LEU A 42 3.31 17.21 -2.76
CA LEU A 42 4.21 17.14 -3.92
C LEU A 42 3.88 15.96 -4.85
N LEU A 43 3.69 14.76 -4.30
CA LEU A 43 3.25 13.61 -5.09
C LEU A 43 1.86 13.85 -5.69
N GLY A 44 0.97 14.46 -4.91
CA GLY A 44 -0.42 14.69 -5.27
C GLY A 44 -0.58 15.66 -6.43
N ASN A 45 0.11 16.80 -6.43
CA ASN A 45 0.13 17.74 -7.55
C ASN A 45 1.42 18.57 -7.56
N PRO A 46 2.48 18.11 -8.24
CA PRO A 46 3.77 18.81 -8.25
C PRO A 46 3.72 20.16 -9.00
N PHE A 47 2.67 20.41 -9.78
CA PHE A 47 2.48 21.65 -10.53
C PHE A 47 1.83 22.78 -9.73
N ALA A 48 1.31 22.50 -8.54
CA ALA A 48 0.67 23.47 -7.65
C ALA A 48 1.46 23.70 -6.34
N VAL A 49 2.60 23.03 -6.18
CA VAL A 49 3.47 23.19 -5.02
C VAL A 49 4.16 24.55 -5.08
N ASP A 50 4.23 25.22 -3.94
CA ASP A 50 5.05 26.41 -3.79
C ASP A 50 6.55 26.05 -3.78
N VAL A 51 7.29 26.63 -4.72
CA VAL A 51 8.72 26.35 -4.90
C VAL A 51 9.53 26.92 -3.73
N GLU A 52 9.16 28.08 -3.20
CA GLU A 52 9.94 28.77 -2.16
C GLU A 52 9.92 28.01 -0.82
N SER A 53 8.79 27.39 -0.48
CA SER A 53 8.67 26.53 0.70
C SER A 53 9.23 25.12 0.51
N SER A 54 9.63 24.74 -0.71
CA SER A 54 10.17 23.42 -1.00
C SER A 54 11.65 23.30 -0.61
N PRO A 55 12.13 22.08 -0.27
CA PRO A 55 13.54 21.84 0.03
C PRO A 55 14.49 22.34 -1.08
N PRO A 56 15.63 22.96 -0.74
CA PRO A 56 16.54 23.56 -1.74
C PRO A 56 17.00 22.61 -2.84
N ASN A 57 17.15 21.31 -2.53
CA ASN A 57 17.55 20.29 -3.49
C ASN A 57 16.46 19.95 -4.52
N LEU A 58 15.22 20.39 -4.32
CA LEU A 58 14.08 20.16 -5.23
C LEU A 58 13.69 21.41 -6.02
N GLN A 59 14.07 22.60 -5.55
CA GLN A 59 13.57 23.86 -6.12
C GLN A 59 13.85 24.00 -7.61
N MET A 60 15.08 23.69 -8.06
CA MET A 60 15.44 23.77 -9.48
C MET A 60 14.63 22.80 -10.34
N GLU A 61 14.50 21.54 -9.93
CA GLU A 61 13.70 20.54 -10.67
C GLU A 61 12.21 20.92 -10.70
N LEU A 62 11.70 21.51 -9.61
CA LEU A 62 10.32 22.01 -9.54
C LEU A 62 10.06 23.17 -10.49
N ILE A 63 10.99 24.12 -10.59
CA ILE A 63 10.88 25.24 -11.54
C ILE A 63 10.83 24.69 -12.97
N ASP A 64 11.77 23.82 -13.32
CA ASP A 64 11.84 23.20 -14.65
C ASP A 64 10.57 22.39 -14.96
N LEU A 65 10.06 21.64 -13.97
CA LEU A 65 8.83 20.88 -14.10
C LEU A 65 7.62 21.79 -14.32
N GLN A 66 7.46 22.83 -13.50
CA GLN A 66 6.31 23.74 -13.55
C GLN A 66 6.26 24.56 -14.84
N CYS A 67 7.42 24.81 -15.46
CA CYS A 67 7.56 25.48 -16.75
C CYS A 67 7.38 24.54 -17.95
N ASN A 68 7.19 23.23 -17.75
CA ASN A 68 7.07 22.26 -18.82
C ASN A 68 5.60 21.88 -19.12
N ASP A 69 5.04 22.51 -20.15
CA ASP A 69 3.65 22.27 -20.57
C ASP A 69 3.40 20.84 -21.05
N ALA A 70 4.39 20.18 -21.64
CA ALA A 70 4.25 18.79 -22.09
C ALA A 70 4.11 17.84 -20.90
N LEU A 71 4.91 18.01 -19.85
CA LEU A 71 4.78 17.26 -18.61
C LEU A 71 3.49 17.60 -17.87
N ARG A 72 3.04 18.86 -17.88
CA ARG A 72 1.74 19.28 -17.32
C ARG A 72 0.57 18.59 -18.03
N ALA A 73 0.57 18.59 -19.36
CA ALA A 73 -0.43 17.88 -20.15
C ALA A 73 -0.39 16.37 -19.89
N LYS A 74 0.82 15.79 -19.75
CA LYS A 74 0.99 14.38 -19.42
C LYS A 74 0.40 14.05 -18.05
N TYR A 75 0.68 14.86 -17.03
CA TYR A 75 0.10 14.73 -15.70
C TYR A 75 -1.43 14.78 -15.74
N ALA A 76 -2.01 15.73 -16.47
CA ALA A 76 -3.47 15.83 -16.62
C ALA A 76 -4.08 14.57 -17.28
N ALA A 77 -3.34 13.91 -18.18
CA ALA A 77 -3.81 12.71 -18.87
C ALA A 77 -3.69 11.43 -18.03
N VAL A 78 -2.65 11.28 -17.21
CA VAL A 78 -2.36 10.01 -16.48
C VAL A 78 -2.67 10.07 -14.98
N GLY A 79 -2.78 11.26 -14.41
CA GLY A 79 -3.00 11.49 -12.98
C GLY A 79 -1.76 11.25 -12.10
N ALA A 80 -1.87 11.61 -10.82
CA ALA A 80 -0.77 11.61 -9.86
C ALA A 80 -0.13 10.23 -9.62
N ALA A 81 -0.94 9.17 -9.53
CA ALA A 81 -0.47 7.81 -9.25
C ALA A 81 0.52 7.30 -10.31
N GLU A 82 0.29 7.66 -11.57
CA GLU A 82 1.05 7.15 -12.70
C GLU A 82 2.10 8.15 -13.18
N PHE A 83 1.97 9.45 -12.86
CA PHE A 83 2.82 10.51 -13.40
C PHE A 83 4.32 10.31 -13.12
N ALA A 84 4.66 9.79 -11.92
CA ALA A 84 6.04 9.64 -11.48
C ALA A 84 6.93 8.85 -12.47
N ARG A 85 6.37 7.91 -13.24
CA ARG A 85 7.14 7.12 -14.23
C ARG A 85 7.50 7.88 -15.51
N PHE A 86 6.88 9.04 -15.72
CA PHE A 86 7.09 9.90 -16.88
C PHE A 86 8.03 11.06 -16.56
N LEU A 87 8.55 11.13 -15.33
CA LEU A 87 9.59 12.09 -14.99
C LEU A 87 10.86 11.77 -15.80
N PRO A 88 11.49 12.78 -16.42
CA PRO A 88 12.74 12.58 -17.14
C PRO A 88 13.90 12.34 -16.17
N ASP A 89 14.96 11.70 -16.67
CA ASP A 89 16.20 11.45 -15.90
C ASP A 89 16.91 12.74 -15.46
N THR A 90 16.54 13.89 -16.05
CA THR A 90 17.02 15.22 -15.65
C THR A 90 16.41 15.73 -14.35
N MET A 91 15.38 15.06 -13.81
CA MET A 91 14.69 15.40 -12.56
C MET A 91 14.79 14.24 -11.53
N PRO A 92 16.02 13.79 -11.16
CA PRO A 92 16.20 12.62 -10.32
C PRO A 92 15.69 12.80 -8.88
N GLN A 93 15.75 14.01 -8.32
CA GLN A 93 15.32 14.24 -6.94
C GLN A 93 13.80 14.11 -6.79
N LEU A 94 13.04 14.63 -7.75
CA LEU A 94 11.59 14.45 -7.84
C LEU A 94 11.22 12.97 -8.04
N GLY A 95 11.95 12.26 -8.91
CA GLY A 95 11.77 10.83 -9.13
C GLY A 95 11.98 10.01 -7.85
N ILE A 96 13.06 10.29 -7.10
CA ILE A 96 13.35 9.63 -5.83
C ILE A 96 12.26 9.94 -4.78
N GLN A 97 11.84 11.20 -4.65
CA GLN A 97 10.78 11.59 -3.73
C GLN A 97 9.46 10.86 -4.03
N ALA A 98 9.08 10.80 -5.31
CA ALA A 98 7.88 10.12 -5.73
C ALA A 98 7.96 8.62 -5.44
N ALA A 99 9.09 7.97 -5.76
CA ALA A 99 9.32 6.55 -5.48
C ALA A 99 9.26 6.23 -3.98
N GLN A 100 9.91 7.03 -3.14
CA GLN A 100 9.86 6.87 -1.69
C GLN A 100 8.43 6.99 -1.15
N THR A 101 7.67 7.96 -1.65
CA THR A 101 6.30 8.22 -1.20
C THR A 101 5.32 7.14 -1.66
N LEU A 102 5.38 6.73 -2.93
CA LEU A 102 4.57 5.63 -3.48
C LEU A 102 4.87 4.29 -2.78
N SER A 103 6.12 4.05 -2.37
CA SER A 103 6.53 2.84 -1.65
C SER A 103 5.87 2.71 -0.26
N MET A 104 5.54 3.83 0.39
CA MET A 104 4.80 3.80 1.67
C MET A 104 3.40 3.21 1.48
N PHE A 105 2.71 3.57 0.40
CA PHE A 105 1.39 3.02 0.07
C PHE A 105 1.45 1.57 -0.39
N GLY A 106 2.43 1.22 -1.22
CA GLY A 106 2.63 -0.15 -1.70
C GLY A 106 2.90 -1.14 -0.56
N SER A 107 3.75 -0.77 0.39
CA SER A 107 4.07 -1.63 1.54
C SER A 107 2.86 -1.86 2.46
N THR A 108 2.00 -0.86 2.64
CA THR A 108 0.78 -1.00 3.46
C THR A 108 -0.22 -1.94 2.80
N TYR A 109 -0.52 -1.74 1.50
CA TYR A 109 -1.42 -2.62 0.75
C TYR A 109 -0.92 -4.08 0.76
N LEU A 110 0.38 -4.28 0.50
CA LEU A 110 0.98 -5.61 0.56
C LEU A 110 0.87 -6.22 1.96
N CYS A 111 1.12 -5.45 3.03
CA CYS A 111 0.97 -5.93 4.40
C CYS A 111 -0.48 -6.35 4.72
N GLU A 112 -1.46 -5.55 4.33
CA GLU A 112 -2.89 -5.86 4.54
C GLU A 112 -3.34 -7.09 3.75
N GLN A 113 -2.89 -7.19 2.48
CA GLN A 113 -3.12 -8.36 1.64
C GLN A 113 -2.49 -9.60 2.28
N LEU A 114 -1.25 -9.50 2.76
CA LEU A 114 -0.53 -10.60 3.41
C LEU A 114 -1.20 -11.05 4.70
N PHE A 115 -1.66 -10.11 5.52
CA PHE A 115 -2.39 -10.39 6.76
C PHE A 115 -3.72 -11.09 6.48
N SER A 116 -4.46 -10.61 5.47
CA SER A 116 -5.71 -11.23 5.02
C SER A 116 -5.48 -12.67 4.55
N LEU A 117 -4.44 -12.90 3.73
CA LEU A 117 -4.03 -14.23 3.29
C LEU A 117 -3.62 -15.13 4.47
N MET A 118 -2.90 -14.59 5.45
CA MET A 118 -2.51 -15.32 6.64
C MET A 118 -3.72 -15.77 7.47
N ASN A 119 -4.74 -14.91 7.64
CA ASN A 119 -5.99 -15.26 8.31
C ASN A 119 -6.78 -16.35 7.57
N LEU A 120 -6.81 -16.31 6.22
CA LEU A 120 -7.45 -17.36 5.41
C LEU A 120 -6.74 -18.72 5.52
N ASN A 121 -5.42 -18.72 5.66
CA ASN A 121 -4.65 -19.95 5.76
C ASN A 121 -4.62 -20.51 7.19
N LYS A 122 -4.50 -19.64 8.20
CA LYS A 122 -4.43 -20.02 9.61
C LYS A 122 -5.83 -20.15 10.23
N THR A 123 -6.55 -21.17 9.79
CA THR A 123 -7.88 -21.51 10.34
C THR A 123 -7.78 -22.67 11.34
N SER A 124 -8.78 -22.79 12.23
CA SER A 124 -8.86 -23.91 13.20
C SER A 124 -8.78 -25.29 12.53
N HIS A 125 -9.30 -25.40 11.30
CA HIS A 125 -9.30 -26.64 10.52
C HIS A 125 -7.96 -26.97 9.83
N ARG A 126 -6.98 -26.05 9.82
CA ARG A 126 -5.66 -26.23 9.20
C ARG A 126 -4.54 -26.25 10.25
N SER A 127 -4.70 -27.06 11.29
CA SER A 127 -3.74 -27.20 12.40
C SER A 127 -2.38 -27.81 12.02
N ARG A 128 -2.24 -28.39 10.82
CA ARG A 128 -1.01 -29.01 10.31
C ARG A 128 -0.06 -28.04 9.61
N LEU A 129 -0.48 -26.80 9.34
CA LEU A 129 0.38 -25.81 8.68
C LEU A 129 1.48 -25.33 9.63
N THR A 130 2.73 -25.62 9.29
CA THR A 130 3.90 -25.06 9.98
C THR A 130 4.22 -23.65 9.50
N ALA A 131 5.13 -22.97 10.21
CA ALA A 131 5.63 -21.66 9.81
C ALA A 131 6.28 -21.66 8.42
N GLU A 132 7.00 -22.72 8.03
CA GLU A 132 7.59 -22.84 6.69
C GLU A 132 6.54 -22.92 5.59
N HIS A 133 5.45 -23.66 5.81
CA HIS A 133 4.35 -23.73 4.85
C HIS A 133 3.73 -22.34 4.65
N LEU A 134 3.50 -21.62 5.74
CA LEU A 134 2.93 -20.28 5.69
C LEU A 134 3.88 -19.30 4.96
N HIS A 135 5.17 -19.32 5.29
CA HIS A 135 6.17 -18.52 4.58
C HIS A 135 6.17 -18.80 3.07
N SER A 136 6.09 -20.08 2.68
CA SER A 136 6.02 -20.47 1.27
C SER A 136 4.75 -19.96 0.57
N ILE A 137 3.59 -20.10 1.22
CA ILE A 137 2.31 -19.60 0.69
C ILE A 137 2.34 -18.09 0.51
N LEU A 138 2.83 -17.35 1.52
CA LEU A 138 2.94 -15.90 1.46
C LEU A 138 3.90 -15.46 0.34
N ARG A 139 5.03 -16.16 0.16
CA ARG A 139 6.00 -15.87 -0.90
C ARG A 139 5.41 -16.08 -2.30
N ILE A 140 4.67 -17.17 -2.51
CA ILE A 140 3.99 -17.45 -3.78
C ILE A 140 2.89 -16.41 -4.03
N SER A 141 2.08 -16.11 -3.02
CA SER A 141 0.91 -15.23 -3.16
C SER A 141 1.28 -13.76 -3.39
N SER A 142 2.45 -13.33 -2.91
CA SER A 142 2.93 -11.95 -3.04
C SER A 142 3.78 -11.71 -4.30
N ALA A 143 4.26 -12.78 -4.94
CA ALA A 143 5.12 -12.67 -6.10
C ALA A 143 4.28 -12.45 -7.36
N GLN A 144 4.44 -11.28 -8.00
CA GLN A 144 3.73 -10.94 -9.24
C GLN A 144 4.14 -11.80 -10.44
N SER A 145 5.32 -12.44 -10.40
CA SER A 145 5.92 -13.14 -11.55
C SER A 145 6.41 -14.56 -11.23
N LEU A 146 5.91 -15.20 -10.18
CA LEU A 146 6.31 -16.58 -9.86
C LEU A 146 5.43 -17.56 -10.63
N THR A 147 5.84 -17.93 -11.85
CA THR A 147 5.18 -18.99 -12.62
C THR A 147 5.78 -20.35 -12.27
N PRO A 148 4.97 -21.35 -11.88
CA PRO A 148 5.49 -22.69 -11.67
C PRO A 148 6.01 -23.27 -13.00
N ASN A 149 7.22 -23.87 -12.98
CA ASN A 149 7.76 -24.59 -14.12
C ASN A 149 7.05 -25.95 -14.24
N ILE A 150 5.90 -25.95 -14.92
CA ILE A 150 5.04 -27.14 -15.05
C ILE A 150 5.73 -28.23 -15.85
N ASP A 151 6.51 -27.88 -16.87
CA ASP A 151 7.20 -28.83 -17.73
C ASP A 151 8.22 -29.67 -16.94
N GLU A 152 9.05 -29.01 -16.12
CA GLU A 152 10.00 -29.70 -15.23
C GLU A 152 9.29 -30.57 -14.18
N LEU A 153 8.14 -30.11 -13.67
CA LEU A 153 7.34 -30.87 -12.71
C LEU A 153 6.78 -32.16 -13.33
N VAL A 154 6.30 -32.08 -14.58
CA VAL A 154 5.77 -33.21 -15.35
C VAL A 154 6.88 -34.20 -15.68
N GLU A 155 8.06 -33.73 -16.10
CA GLU A 155 9.22 -34.59 -16.35
C GLU A 155 9.63 -35.38 -15.09
N LYS A 156 9.73 -34.71 -13.93
CA LYS A 156 10.08 -35.35 -12.66
C LYS A 156 9.03 -36.36 -12.19
N MET A 157 7.75 -36.14 -12.47
CA MET A 157 6.67 -37.09 -12.16
C MET A 157 6.69 -38.32 -13.10
N GLY A 158 7.00 -38.12 -14.38
CA GLY A 158 7.06 -39.20 -15.38
C GLY A 158 8.12 -40.27 -15.06
N HIS A 159 9.21 -39.88 -14.39
CA HIS A 159 10.26 -40.81 -13.97
C HIS A 159 9.90 -41.69 -12.76
N HIS A 160 8.79 -41.44 -12.06
CA HIS A 160 8.41 -42.15 -10.83
C HIS A 160 7.21 -43.09 -10.97
N GLN A 161 6.62 -43.28 -12.16
CA GLN A 161 5.53 -44.25 -12.35
C GLN A 161 5.91 -45.45 -13.20
N VAL A 162 5.76 -46.62 -12.55
CA VAL A 162 5.65 -48.01 -13.03
C VAL A 162 6.95 -48.80 -13.24
N SER A 163 7.39 -49.51 -12.19
CA SER A 163 8.07 -50.80 -12.36
C SER A 163 7.02 -51.87 -12.71
N PRO A 164 7.17 -52.64 -13.80
CA PRO A 164 6.23 -53.72 -14.12
C PRO A 164 6.38 -54.84 -13.10
N SER A 165 5.27 -55.28 -12.50
CA SER A 165 5.21 -56.55 -11.78
C SER A 165 5.37 -57.70 -12.78
N THR A 166 6.56 -58.30 -12.81
CA THR A 166 6.77 -59.57 -13.52
C THR A 166 6.03 -60.69 -12.79
N SER A 167 4.82 -61.00 -13.26
CA SER A 167 4.12 -62.23 -12.90
C SER A 167 4.65 -63.35 -13.78
N ASN A 168 5.60 -64.14 -13.27
CA ASN A 168 6.03 -65.39 -13.91
C ASN A 168 4.92 -66.45 -13.73
N LYS A 169 4.52 -67.06 -14.85
CA LYS A 169 3.91 -68.39 -14.92
C LYS A 169 5.00 -69.40 -15.23
#